data_AF-A0A427AVU9-F1
#
_entry.id   AF-A0A427AVU9-F1
#
_cell.length_a   1.000
_cell.length_b   1.000
_cell.length_c   1.000
_cell.angle_alpha   90.00
_cell.angle_beta   90.00
_cell.angle_gamma   90.00
#
_symmetry.space_group_name_H-M   'P 1'
#
loop_
_entity.id
_entity.type
_entity.pdbx_description
1 polymer ?
#
loop_
_entity_poly.entity_id
_entity_poly.type
_entity_poly.pdbx_seq_one_letter_code
_entity_poly.pdbx_strand_id
1 'polypeptide(L)'
;MVLPGVVGFKLTGKLRNGVTATDLVLTVTQMLRKHGVVGKFVEFYGEGMGELSLADRATIANMSPEYGATMGFFPVDHVTLQYLKLTGRSDETVDIDFEKEPIGTGNDGKSIYFKDIWPSTEEIAQVDTRIPSHGSIHKDSPAAKYLLERGVDRRDFNSYGSRRGNDEIMARGTFANIRLVNKFLKGEVGPKTIHIPTGDKLYVFEAAMRYKADGYDTIVLAGAEYGSGSSRDWAAKGPMLLVELAYFNHGGILPFVIRNLISSQH
;
A
#
# COMPACT_ATOMS: atom_id res chain seq x y z
N MET A 1 -2.82 -3.83 -13.99
CA MET A 1 -3.67 -3.25 -12.94
C MET A 1 -5.14 -3.50 -13.29
N VAL A 2 -6.13 -3.10 -12.47
CA VAL A 2 -7.40 -2.67 -13.09
C VAL A 2 -7.07 -1.42 -13.91
N LEU A 3 -7.62 -1.27 -15.12
CA LEU A 3 -7.38 -0.06 -15.94
C LEU A 3 -7.85 1.16 -15.13
N PRO A 4 -6.93 2.01 -14.65
CA PRO A 4 -7.27 3.01 -13.65
C PRO A 4 -7.83 4.24 -14.35
N GLY A 5 -8.97 4.73 -13.86
CA GLY A 5 -9.48 6.03 -14.31
C GLY A 5 -8.43 7.11 -14.03
N VAL A 6 -8.08 7.91 -15.03
CA VAL A 6 -7.10 9.00 -14.91
C VAL A 6 -7.81 10.27 -14.44
N VAL A 7 -7.26 10.91 -13.41
CA VAL A 7 -7.72 12.20 -12.89
C VAL A 7 -6.66 13.24 -13.19
N GLY A 8 -6.92 14.11 -14.18
CA GLY A 8 -6.06 15.24 -14.48
C GLY A 8 -6.10 16.29 -13.36
N PHE A 9 -4.96 16.52 -12.70
CA PHE A 9 -4.78 17.57 -11.70
C PHE A 9 -4.08 18.78 -12.34
N LYS A 10 -4.84 19.83 -12.64
CA LYS A 10 -4.31 21.02 -13.30
C LYS A 10 -3.59 21.95 -12.33
N LEU A 11 -2.33 22.25 -12.60
CA LEU A 11 -1.51 23.25 -11.92
C LEU A 11 -1.48 24.55 -12.73
N THR A 12 -1.72 25.68 -12.07
CA THR A 12 -1.81 27.02 -12.68
C THR A 12 -1.20 28.09 -11.79
N GLY A 13 -0.62 29.14 -12.37
CA GLY A 13 0.09 30.19 -11.65
C GLY A 13 1.39 29.71 -10.96
N LYS A 14 1.86 30.50 -9.99
CA LYS A 14 3.11 30.31 -9.25
C LYS A 14 2.85 30.16 -7.75
N LEU A 15 3.76 29.49 -7.03
CA LEU A 15 3.74 29.50 -5.56
C LEU A 15 3.97 30.92 -5.01
N ARG A 16 3.38 31.22 -3.85
CA ARG A 16 3.57 32.51 -3.16
C ARG A 16 4.88 32.50 -2.37
N ASN A 17 5.53 33.65 -2.22
CA ASN A 17 6.71 33.79 -1.38
C ASN A 17 6.47 33.22 0.04
N GLY A 18 7.36 32.35 0.50
CA GLY A 18 7.26 31.67 1.79
C GLY A 18 6.47 30.35 1.79
N VAL A 19 5.81 29.98 0.68
CA VAL A 19 5.18 28.66 0.52
C VAL A 19 6.25 27.65 0.09
N THR A 20 6.32 26.50 0.76
CA THR A 20 7.28 25.43 0.48
C THR A 20 6.67 24.31 -0.37
N ALA A 21 7.53 23.44 -0.89
CA ALA A 21 7.11 22.20 -1.54
C ALA A 21 6.23 21.33 -0.62
N THR A 22 6.53 21.28 0.68
CA THR A 22 5.75 20.56 1.69
C THR A 22 4.31 21.08 1.79
N ASP A 23 4.13 22.40 1.79
CA ASP A 23 2.80 23.03 1.86
C ASP A 23 1.97 22.69 0.62
N LEU A 24 2.60 22.73 -0.57
CA LEU A 24 1.98 22.31 -1.82
C LEU A 24 1.58 20.83 -1.78
N VAL A 25 2.49 19.94 -1.39
CA VAL A 25 2.25 18.48 -1.34
C VAL A 25 1.11 18.14 -0.38
N LEU A 26 1.07 18.75 0.81
CA LEU A 26 -0.01 18.55 1.78
C LEU A 26 -1.35 19.08 1.24
N THR A 27 -1.35 20.23 0.57
CA THR A 27 -2.55 20.81 -0.06
C THR A 27 -3.09 19.91 -1.17
N VAL A 28 -2.22 19.46 -2.09
CA VAL A 28 -2.54 18.51 -3.17
C VAL A 28 -3.10 17.20 -2.59
N THR A 29 -2.45 16.65 -1.56
CA THR A 29 -2.88 15.44 -0.85
C THR A 29 -4.29 15.60 -0.27
N GLN A 30 -4.57 16.74 0.39
CA GLN A 30 -5.89 17.03 0.97
C GLN A 30 -6.97 17.17 -0.11
N MET A 31 -6.67 17.85 -1.22
CA MET A 31 -7.58 18.01 -2.35
C MET A 31 -7.92 16.66 -3.01
N LEU A 32 -6.91 15.83 -3.27
CA LEU A 32 -7.07 14.52 -3.91
C LEU A 32 -7.81 13.52 -3.01
N ARG A 33 -7.54 13.51 -1.69
CA ARG A 33 -8.36 12.78 -0.70
C ARG A 33 -9.83 13.18 -0.80
N LYS A 34 -10.12 14.49 -0.76
CA LYS A 34 -11.49 15.01 -0.80
C LYS A 34 -12.21 14.72 -2.13
N HIS A 35 -11.47 14.60 -3.23
CA HIS A 35 -12.02 14.26 -4.55
C HIS A 35 -12.29 12.76 -4.73
N GLY A 36 -11.63 11.89 -3.95
CA GLY A 36 -11.81 10.44 -4.04
C GLY A 36 -11.07 9.82 -5.23
N VAL A 37 -9.74 9.74 -5.13
CA VAL A 37 -8.87 9.13 -6.16
C VAL A 37 -8.39 7.71 -5.81
N VAL A 38 -9.06 7.03 -4.89
CA VAL A 38 -8.76 5.65 -4.50
C VAL A 38 -8.76 4.73 -5.72
N GLY A 39 -7.63 4.07 -5.98
CA GLY A 39 -7.46 3.14 -7.12
C GLY A 39 -7.30 3.80 -8.49
N LYS A 40 -7.24 5.14 -8.57
CA LYS A 40 -7.10 5.93 -9.80
C LYS A 40 -5.63 6.31 -10.05
N PHE A 41 -5.31 6.70 -11.28
CA PHE A 41 -4.11 7.47 -11.58
C PHE A 41 -4.41 8.97 -11.45
N VAL A 42 -3.43 9.75 -11.00
CA VAL A 42 -3.48 11.21 -11.01
C VAL A 42 -2.39 11.72 -11.94
N GLU A 43 -2.77 12.46 -12.97
CA GLU A 43 -1.83 13.06 -13.94
C GLU A 43 -1.72 14.57 -13.69
N PHE A 44 -0.51 15.05 -13.42
CA PHE A 44 -0.24 16.46 -13.16
C PHE A 44 0.09 17.18 -14.47
N TYR A 45 -0.65 18.25 -14.77
CA TYR A 45 -0.54 18.98 -16.04
C TYR A 45 -0.81 20.49 -15.89
N GLY A 46 -0.50 21.28 -16.92
CA GLY A 46 -0.77 22.72 -16.97
C GLY A 46 0.46 23.60 -16.70
N GLU A 47 0.30 24.90 -16.90
CA GLU A 47 1.36 25.92 -16.85
C GLU A 47 2.19 25.90 -15.56
N GLY A 48 1.59 25.58 -14.40
CA GLY A 48 2.27 25.56 -13.11
C GLY A 48 3.33 24.46 -12.97
N MET A 49 3.36 23.49 -13.90
CA MET A 49 4.38 22.43 -13.95
C MET A 49 5.80 22.99 -14.11
N GLY A 50 5.97 24.08 -14.88
CA GLY A 50 7.28 24.71 -15.11
C GLY A 50 7.90 25.35 -13.87
N GLU A 51 7.10 25.59 -12.83
CA GLU A 51 7.54 26.17 -11.55
C GLU A 51 8.00 25.11 -10.54
N LEU A 52 7.78 23.82 -10.82
CA LEU A 52 8.09 22.71 -9.92
C LEU A 52 9.36 21.98 -10.36
N SER A 53 10.36 21.92 -9.48
CA SER A 53 11.56 21.11 -9.70
C SER A 53 11.22 19.63 -9.68
N LEU A 54 12.09 18.78 -10.26
CA LEU A 54 11.87 17.34 -10.23
C LEU A 54 11.81 16.77 -8.80
N ALA A 55 12.44 17.41 -7.82
CA ALA A 55 12.35 17.02 -6.41
C ALA A 55 10.95 17.29 -5.82
N ASP A 56 10.32 18.41 -6.17
CA ASP A 56 8.97 18.76 -5.74
C ASP A 56 7.95 17.79 -6.37
N ARG A 57 8.09 17.54 -7.68
CA ARG A 57 7.28 16.56 -8.43
C ARG A 57 7.41 15.16 -7.84
N ALA A 58 8.64 14.71 -7.56
CA ALA A 58 8.90 13.42 -6.91
C ALA A 58 8.28 13.35 -5.50
N THR A 59 8.28 14.45 -4.74
CA THR A 59 7.64 14.50 -3.41
C THR A 59 6.12 14.36 -3.50
N ILE A 60 5.48 15.03 -4.48
CA ILE A 60 4.03 14.91 -4.75
C ILE A 60 3.68 13.50 -5.23
N ALA A 61 4.49 12.92 -6.14
CA ALA A 61 4.28 11.58 -6.67
C ALA A 61 4.47 10.48 -5.62
N ASN A 62 5.49 10.61 -4.76
CA ASN A 62 5.77 9.66 -3.68
C ASN A 62 4.64 9.60 -2.64
N MET A 63 3.88 10.68 -2.45
CA MET A 63 2.72 10.72 -1.55
C MET A 63 1.40 10.20 -2.16
N SER A 64 1.44 9.50 -3.31
CA SER A 64 0.23 8.88 -3.89
C SER A 64 -0.51 7.92 -2.95
N PRO A 65 0.15 7.09 -2.11
CA PRO A 65 -0.53 6.29 -1.09
C PRO A 65 -1.30 7.15 -0.08
N GLU A 66 -0.77 8.32 0.28
CA GLU A 66 -1.39 9.24 1.22
C GLU A 66 -2.63 9.94 0.66
N TYR A 67 -2.80 10.06 -0.67
CA TYR A 67 -4.08 10.46 -1.29
C TYR A 67 -4.89 9.31 -1.93
N GLY A 68 -4.42 8.07 -1.81
CA GLY A 68 -5.10 6.85 -2.28
C GLY A 68 -4.95 6.55 -3.77
N ALA A 69 -4.24 7.39 -4.53
CA ALA A 69 -3.99 7.16 -5.95
C ALA A 69 -2.94 6.06 -6.13
N THR A 70 -3.15 5.19 -7.11
CA THR A 70 -2.22 4.10 -7.44
C THR A 70 -0.92 4.62 -8.05
N MET A 71 -0.96 5.81 -8.65
CA MET A 71 0.20 6.55 -9.15
C MET A 71 -0.11 8.05 -9.20
N GLY A 72 0.86 8.89 -8.81
CA GLY A 72 0.93 10.29 -9.19
C GLY A 72 1.95 10.44 -10.33
N PHE A 73 1.49 10.83 -11.52
CA PHE A 73 2.29 10.88 -12.75
C PHE A 73 2.56 12.34 -13.16
N PHE A 74 3.83 12.64 -13.41
CA PHE A 74 4.28 13.90 -14.02
C PHE A 74 4.88 13.54 -15.39
N PRO A 75 4.30 14.02 -16.51
CA PRO A 75 4.87 13.80 -17.83
C PRO A 75 6.32 14.30 -17.95
N VAL A 76 7.11 13.63 -18.81
CA VAL A 76 8.49 14.03 -19.11
C VAL A 76 8.48 15.34 -19.88
N ASP A 77 9.31 16.29 -19.44
CA ASP A 77 9.43 17.63 -20.00
C ASP A 77 10.87 18.15 -19.92
N HIS A 78 11.09 19.40 -20.36
CA HIS A 78 12.40 20.07 -20.32
C HIS A 78 13.05 20.08 -18.92
N VAL A 79 12.29 20.26 -17.83
CA VAL A 79 12.83 20.20 -16.45
C VAL A 79 13.35 18.79 -16.13
N THR A 80 12.61 17.77 -16.58
CA THR A 80 12.99 16.36 -16.41
C THR A 80 14.25 16.01 -17.21
N LEU A 81 14.32 16.45 -18.47
CA LEU A 81 15.51 16.24 -19.33
C LEU A 81 16.74 16.98 -18.80
N GLN A 82 16.58 18.23 -18.33
CA GLN A 82 17.65 18.98 -17.67
C GLN A 82 18.18 18.28 -16.42
N TYR A 83 17.30 17.69 -15.60
CA TYR A 83 17.72 16.92 -14.42
C TYR A 83 18.52 15.66 -14.80
N LEU A 84 18.18 14.99 -15.90
CA LEU A 84 18.97 13.85 -16.39
C LEU A 84 20.39 14.28 -16.80
N LYS A 85 20.54 15.38 -17.55
CA LYS A 85 21.86 15.94 -17.91
C LYS A 85 22.64 16.39 -16.65
N LEU A 86 21.99 17.09 -15.72
CA LEU A 86 22.59 17.49 -14.42
C LEU A 86 23.03 16.31 -13.54
N THR A 87 22.39 15.15 -13.67
CA THR A 87 22.78 13.91 -12.98
C THR A 87 23.72 13.02 -13.82
N GLY A 88 24.38 13.58 -14.84
CA GLY A 88 25.47 12.94 -15.56
C GLY A 88 25.04 11.87 -16.58
N ARG A 89 23.83 11.98 -17.15
CA ARG A 89 23.44 11.19 -18.33
C ARG A 89 24.00 11.89 -19.57
N SER A 90 24.52 11.13 -20.52
CA SER A 90 25.05 11.69 -21.77
C SER A 90 23.94 12.29 -22.62
N ASP A 91 24.28 13.20 -23.53
CA ASP A 91 23.31 13.77 -24.46
C ASP A 91 22.66 12.67 -25.32
N GLU A 92 23.39 11.64 -25.77
CA GLU A 92 22.81 10.50 -26.51
C GLU A 92 21.78 9.70 -25.70
N THR A 93 21.81 9.79 -24.38
CA THR A 93 20.84 9.12 -23.48
C THR A 93 19.59 9.97 -23.22
N VAL A 94 19.63 11.27 -23.53
CA VAL A 94 18.57 12.25 -23.18
C VAL A 94 17.89 12.83 -24.42
N ASP A 95 18.60 12.93 -25.55
CA ASP A 95 18.15 13.55 -26.80
C ASP A 95 17.50 12.52 -27.76
N ILE A 96 16.69 11.60 -27.23
CA ILE A 96 16.01 10.55 -28.00
C ILE A 96 14.64 11.04 -28.50
N ASP A 97 14.46 11.13 -29.82
CA ASP A 97 13.19 11.43 -30.46
C ASP A 97 12.26 10.20 -30.42
N PHE A 98 11.47 10.06 -29.36
CA PHE A 98 10.59 8.90 -29.13
C PHE A 98 9.54 8.63 -30.24
N GLU A 99 9.33 9.54 -31.21
CA GLU A 99 8.51 9.27 -32.40
C GLU A 99 9.29 8.60 -33.54
N LYS A 100 10.59 8.94 -33.68
CA LYS A 100 11.44 8.59 -34.85
C LYS A 100 12.55 7.61 -34.53
N GLU A 101 12.94 7.47 -33.26
CA GLU A 101 14.05 6.64 -32.81
C GLU A 101 13.55 5.44 -31.99
N PRO A 102 14.13 4.24 -32.21
CA PRO A 102 13.75 3.06 -31.46
C PRO A 102 14.45 3.03 -30.09
N ILE A 103 13.69 2.65 -29.07
CA ILE A 103 14.15 2.50 -27.69
C ILE A 103 14.90 1.17 -27.44
N GLY A 104 14.97 0.30 -28.44
CA GLY A 104 15.72 -0.95 -28.38
C GLY A 104 15.44 -1.87 -29.58
N THR A 105 16.00 -3.08 -29.52
CA THR A 105 15.79 -4.13 -30.53
C THR A 105 15.21 -5.38 -29.87
N GLY A 106 14.15 -5.94 -30.44
CA GLY A 106 13.53 -7.18 -29.98
C GLY A 106 14.37 -8.42 -30.27
N ASN A 107 14.02 -9.53 -29.60
CA ASN A 107 14.66 -10.85 -29.79
C ASN A 107 14.46 -11.43 -31.21
N ASP A 108 13.57 -10.83 -32.01
CA ASP A 108 13.33 -11.14 -33.42
C ASP A 108 14.08 -10.22 -34.39
N GLY A 109 14.94 -9.33 -33.87
CA GLY A 109 15.73 -8.37 -34.63
C GLY A 109 14.99 -7.10 -35.05
N LYS A 110 13.72 -6.90 -34.67
CA LYS A 110 12.99 -5.67 -35.01
C LYS A 110 13.31 -4.51 -34.06
N SER A 111 13.40 -3.32 -34.60
CA SER A 111 13.42 -2.07 -33.84
C SER A 111 12.10 -1.89 -33.07
N ILE A 112 12.16 -1.60 -31.78
CA ILE A 112 11.02 -1.32 -30.90
C ILE A 112 10.98 0.19 -30.64
N TYR A 113 9.85 0.84 -30.95
CA TYR A 113 9.61 2.26 -30.68
C TYR A 113 8.81 2.44 -29.38
N PHE A 114 8.83 3.66 -28.82
CA PHE A 114 8.11 3.95 -27.57
C PHE A 114 6.61 3.65 -27.68
N LYS A 115 5.99 4.01 -28.81
CA LYS A 115 4.58 3.70 -29.15
C LYS A 115 4.26 2.19 -29.23
N ASP A 116 5.26 1.32 -29.40
CA ASP A 116 5.08 -0.12 -29.55
C ASP A 116 5.09 -0.84 -28.17
N ILE A 117 5.52 -0.14 -27.11
CA ILE A 117 5.42 -0.59 -25.71
C ILE A 117 4.44 0.24 -24.88
N TRP A 118 4.03 1.41 -25.39
CA TRP A 118 3.07 2.29 -24.72
C TRP A 118 1.66 1.76 -24.98
N PRO A 119 0.96 1.21 -23.97
CA PRO A 119 -0.27 0.47 -24.19
C PRO A 119 -1.39 1.37 -24.70
N SER A 120 -2.22 0.84 -25.60
CA SER A 120 -3.39 1.57 -26.08
C SER A 120 -4.42 1.80 -24.95
N THR A 121 -5.37 2.70 -25.18
CA THR A 121 -6.49 2.97 -24.26
C THR A 121 -7.33 1.71 -23.97
N GLU A 122 -7.29 0.71 -24.86
CA GLU A 122 -7.97 -0.58 -24.71
C GLU A 122 -7.16 -1.63 -23.90
N GLU A 123 -5.83 -1.52 -23.83
CA GLU A 123 -4.93 -2.62 -23.41
C GLU A 123 -4.58 -2.66 -21.91
N ILE A 124 -4.77 -1.57 -21.16
CA ILE A 124 -4.23 -1.38 -19.79
C ILE A 124 -4.91 -2.27 -18.70
N ALA A 125 -5.84 -3.16 -19.09
CA ALA A 125 -6.76 -3.88 -18.20
C ALA A 125 -6.34 -5.32 -17.82
N GLN A 126 -5.38 -5.52 -16.88
CA GLN A 126 -5.26 -6.75 -16.04
C GLN A 126 -4.15 -6.76 -14.94
N VAL A 127 -4.39 -7.44 -13.78
CA VAL A 127 -3.47 -7.85 -12.66
C VAL A 127 -2.95 -6.78 -11.65
N ASP A 128 -2.96 -7.06 -10.33
CA ASP A 128 -2.61 -6.14 -9.17
C ASP A 128 -1.94 -6.95 -7.99
N THR A 129 -1.61 -6.59 -6.70
CA THR A 129 -2.03 -5.59 -5.65
C THR A 129 -0.93 -5.40 -4.55
N ARG A 130 -1.02 -4.39 -3.65
CA ARG A 130 -0.06 -4.05 -2.53
C ARG A 130 -0.79 -3.49 -1.25
N ILE A 131 -0.25 -3.62 0.01
CA ILE A 131 -0.94 -3.31 1.34
C ILE A 131 0.06 -2.91 2.51
N PRO A 132 -0.06 -1.83 3.36
CA PRO A 132 0.98 -1.11 4.20
C PRO A 132 1.97 -1.81 5.19
N SER A 133 3.18 -1.25 5.46
CA SER A 133 4.40 -1.80 6.21
C SER A 133 4.57 -1.61 7.76
N HIS A 134 5.53 -2.32 8.39
CA HIS A 134 5.61 -2.74 9.84
C HIS A 134 6.15 -1.77 10.92
N GLY A 135 5.92 -2.09 12.20
CA GLY A 135 6.53 -1.46 13.40
C GLY A 135 7.18 -2.43 14.42
N SER A 136 7.53 -1.92 15.61
CA SER A 136 8.29 -2.62 16.67
C SER A 136 7.47 -3.65 17.48
N ILE A 137 8.14 -4.67 18.04
CA ILE A 137 7.51 -5.69 18.90
C ILE A 137 7.33 -5.15 20.33
N HIS A 138 6.10 -5.13 20.84
CA HIS A 138 5.81 -4.65 22.20
C HIS A 138 6.13 -5.71 23.26
N LYS A 139 6.75 -5.31 24.38
CA LYS A 139 7.28 -6.20 25.43
C LYS A 139 6.28 -7.21 26.01
N ASP A 140 5.00 -6.85 26.07
CA ASP A 140 3.95 -7.70 26.68
C ASP A 140 3.12 -8.48 25.64
N SER A 141 3.48 -8.38 24.35
CA SER A 141 2.72 -9.01 23.25
C SER A 141 2.96 -10.52 23.13
N PRO A 142 2.06 -11.28 22.47
CA PRO A 142 2.27 -12.71 22.22
C PRO A 142 3.58 -13.03 21.47
N ALA A 143 4.02 -12.15 20.57
CA ALA A 143 5.30 -12.29 19.87
C ALA A 143 6.51 -12.13 20.80
N ALA A 144 6.42 -11.24 21.80
CA ALA A 144 7.46 -11.09 22.81
C ALA A 144 7.55 -12.32 23.73
N LYS A 145 6.41 -12.89 24.15
CA LYS A 145 6.37 -14.17 24.90
C LYS A 145 7.10 -15.28 24.13
N TYR A 146 6.70 -15.51 22.88
CA TYR A 146 7.26 -16.50 21.96
C TYR A 146 8.79 -16.36 21.74
N LEU A 147 9.29 -15.12 21.73
CA LEU A 147 10.72 -14.81 21.60
C LEU A 147 11.49 -15.11 22.89
N LEU A 148 10.94 -14.74 24.06
CA LEU A 148 11.54 -15.03 25.37
C LEU A 148 11.57 -16.53 25.67
N GLU A 149 10.51 -17.27 25.31
CA GLU A 149 10.43 -18.74 25.35
C GLU A 149 11.53 -19.43 24.51
N ARG A 150 12.13 -18.70 23.56
CA ARG A 150 13.23 -19.17 22.68
C ARG A 150 14.59 -18.56 23.04
N GLY A 151 14.69 -17.94 24.22
CA GLY A 151 15.94 -17.34 24.71
C GLY A 151 16.38 -16.08 23.96
N VAL A 152 15.49 -15.43 23.20
CA VAL A 152 15.82 -14.18 22.51
C VAL A 152 15.71 -13.01 23.48
N ASP A 153 16.83 -12.37 23.76
CA ASP A 153 16.93 -11.18 24.60
C ASP A 153 16.01 -10.04 24.12
N ARG A 154 15.47 -9.25 25.07
CA ARG A 154 14.53 -8.16 24.74
C ARG A 154 15.12 -7.08 23.82
N ARG A 155 16.44 -6.85 23.88
CA ARG A 155 17.13 -5.92 22.97
C ARG A 155 17.15 -6.45 21.52
N ASP A 156 17.14 -7.77 21.37
CA ASP A 156 17.32 -8.50 20.11
C ASP A 156 15.98 -8.89 19.44
N PHE A 157 14.83 -8.55 20.05
CA PHE A 157 13.50 -8.73 19.45
C PHE A 157 13.42 -8.17 18.02
N ASN A 158 14.00 -6.98 17.82
CA ASN A 158 13.93 -6.20 16.57
C ASN A 158 12.45 -5.83 16.22
N SER A 159 12.18 -5.44 14.99
CA SER A 159 10.84 -5.11 14.48
C SER A 159 10.17 -6.33 13.84
N TYR A 160 8.83 -6.34 13.78
CA TYR A 160 8.11 -7.30 12.93
C TYR A 160 8.56 -7.21 11.46
N GLY A 161 9.02 -6.03 11.03
CA GLY A 161 9.56 -5.80 9.68
C GLY A 161 10.81 -6.62 9.34
N SER A 162 11.61 -7.00 10.34
CA SER A 162 12.78 -7.89 10.21
C SER A 162 12.43 -9.38 10.39
N ARG A 163 11.29 -9.68 11.02
CA ARG A 163 10.85 -11.05 11.34
C ARG A 163 9.92 -11.67 10.28
N ARG A 164 9.74 -11.02 9.12
CA ARG A 164 8.85 -11.46 8.02
C ARG A 164 9.08 -12.88 7.50
N GLY A 165 10.28 -13.44 7.65
CA GLY A 165 10.60 -14.81 7.28
C GLY A 165 10.17 -15.86 8.32
N ASN A 166 9.56 -15.45 9.43
CA ASN A 166 9.06 -16.34 10.48
C ASN A 166 7.56 -16.12 10.70
N ASP A 167 6.77 -17.07 10.21
CA ASP A 167 5.31 -17.10 10.27
C ASP A 167 4.76 -17.11 11.70
N GLU A 168 5.34 -17.87 12.60
CA GLU A 168 4.96 -17.90 14.03
C GLU A 168 5.00 -16.50 14.68
N ILE A 169 6.08 -15.72 14.46
CA ILE A 169 6.18 -14.34 14.94
C ILE A 169 5.17 -13.43 14.22
N MET A 170 4.96 -13.64 12.92
CA MET A 170 4.11 -12.77 12.11
C MET A 170 2.60 -12.98 12.34
N ALA A 171 2.16 -14.22 12.59
CA ALA A 171 0.82 -14.51 13.10
C ALA A 171 0.60 -13.78 14.44
N ARG A 172 1.55 -13.87 15.38
CA ARG A 172 1.51 -13.15 16.67
C ARG A 172 1.59 -11.62 16.53
N GLY A 173 2.08 -11.12 15.41
CA GLY A 173 2.07 -9.71 15.02
C GLY A 173 0.79 -9.23 14.32
N THR A 174 -0.10 -10.15 13.95
CA THR A 174 -1.35 -9.83 13.25
C THR A 174 -2.33 -9.16 14.21
N PHE A 175 -2.89 -8.01 13.79
CA PHE A 175 -3.66 -7.09 14.64
C PHE A 175 -2.93 -6.60 15.92
N ALA A 176 -1.62 -6.82 16.06
CA ALA A 176 -0.83 -6.47 17.25
C ALA A 176 -0.50 -4.96 17.39
N ASN A 177 -1.22 -4.08 16.69
CA ASN A 177 -1.01 -2.64 16.73
C ASN A 177 -1.59 -2.02 18.00
N ILE A 178 -0.77 -1.30 18.77
CA ILE A 178 -1.19 -0.59 19.99
C ILE A 178 -2.25 0.51 19.75
N ARG A 179 -2.43 0.94 18.50
CA ARG A 179 -3.47 1.90 18.08
C ARG A 179 -4.71 1.26 17.44
N LEU A 180 -4.88 -0.07 17.54
CA LEU A 180 -6.07 -0.74 17.02
C LEU A 180 -7.32 -0.30 17.81
N VAL A 181 -8.36 0.14 17.09
CA VAL A 181 -9.66 0.47 17.68
C VAL A 181 -10.63 -0.67 17.42
N ASN A 182 -10.91 -1.47 18.44
CA ASN A 182 -11.85 -2.59 18.36
C ASN A 182 -13.22 -2.19 18.96
N LYS A 183 -14.29 -2.22 18.15
CA LYS A 183 -15.64 -1.80 18.59
C LYS A 183 -16.20 -2.64 19.74
N PHE A 184 -15.77 -3.90 19.89
CA PHE A 184 -16.16 -4.72 21.05
C PHE A 184 -15.65 -4.17 22.39
N LEU A 185 -14.56 -3.40 22.39
CA LEU A 185 -13.92 -2.87 23.61
C LEU A 185 -14.44 -1.48 24.03
N LYS A 186 -15.58 -1.02 23.48
CA LYS A 186 -16.31 0.20 23.91
C LYS A 186 -15.46 1.48 24.02
N GLY A 187 -14.39 1.60 23.23
CA GLY A 187 -13.49 2.77 23.19
C GLY A 187 -12.08 2.54 23.75
N GLU A 188 -11.81 1.40 24.40
CA GLU A 188 -10.44 1.00 24.74
C GLU A 188 -9.65 0.72 23.46
N VAL A 189 -8.51 1.41 23.30
CA VAL A 189 -7.62 1.28 22.15
C VAL A 189 -6.50 0.30 22.49
N GLY A 190 -6.31 -0.72 21.66
CA GLY A 190 -5.25 -1.71 21.85
C GLY A 190 -5.43 -2.99 21.03
N PRO A 191 -4.40 -3.86 21.02
CA PRO A 191 -4.31 -5.06 20.18
C PRO A 191 -5.10 -6.26 20.76
N LYS A 192 -6.31 -6.00 21.25
CA LYS A 192 -7.13 -6.95 22.02
C LYS A 192 -8.51 -7.14 21.42
N THR A 193 -9.17 -8.22 21.83
CA THR A 193 -10.57 -8.50 21.52
C THR A 193 -11.23 -9.27 22.67
N ILE A 194 -12.53 -9.54 22.55
CA ILE A 194 -13.29 -10.37 23.50
C ILE A 194 -13.47 -11.76 22.89
N HIS A 195 -13.15 -12.80 23.66
CA HIS A 195 -13.55 -14.17 23.35
C HIS A 195 -15.03 -14.34 23.76
N ILE A 196 -15.95 -14.26 22.80
CA ILE A 196 -17.40 -14.16 23.04
C ILE A 196 -17.94 -15.31 23.92
N PRO A 197 -17.54 -16.59 23.73
CA PRO A 197 -18.03 -17.69 24.56
C PRO A 197 -17.69 -17.58 26.06
N THR A 198 -16.64 -16.86 26.45
CA THR A 198 -16.19 -16.77 27.86
C THR A 198 -16.14 -15.35 28.41
N GLY A 199 -16.27 -14.32 27.57
CA GLY A 199 -16.13 -12.91 27.96
C GLY A 199 -14.67 -12.44 28.15
N ASP A 200 -13.67 -13.31 27.96
CA ASP A 200 -12.27 -13.00 28.24
C ASP A 200 -11.70 -11.94 27.28
N LYS A 201 -11.03 -10.90 27.83
CA LYS A 201 -10.34 -9.86 27.03
C LYS A 201 -8.88 -10.25 26.78
N LEU A 202 -8.63 -10.88 25.63
CA LEU A 202 -7.34 -11.46 25.22
C LEU A 202 -6.64 -10.61 24.13
N TYR A 203 -5.35 -10.86 23.86
CA TYR A 203 -4.75 -10.38 22.60
C TYR A 203 -5.43 -11.07 21.39
N VAL A 204 -5.49 -10.40 20.24
CA VAL A 204 -6.23 -10.93 19.07
C VAL A 204 -5.71 -12.32 18.63
N PHE A 205 -4.40 -12.54 18.64
CA PHE A 205 -3.79 -13.86 18.40
C PHE A 205 -4.25 -14.92 19.41
N GLU A 206 -4.28 -14.60 20.70
CA GLU A 206 -4.68 -15.53 21.77
C GLU A 206 -6.17 -15.89 21.67
N ALA A 207 -7.02 -14.92 21.31
CA ALA A 207 -8.44 -15.17 21.03
C ALA A 207 -8.64 -16.05 19.78
N ALA A 208 -7.93 -15.77 18.68
CA ALA A 208 -8.03 -16.54 17.45
C ALA A 208 -7.58 -18.00 17.65
N MET A 209 -6.47 -18.23 18.36
CA MET A 209 -6.02 -19.57 18.72
C MET A 209 -7.01 -20.32 19.61
N ARG A 210 -7.77 -19.61 20.46
CA ARG A 210 -8.82 -20.21 21.29
C ARG A 210 -10.06 -20.60 20.47
N TYR A 211 -10.59 -19.70 19.65
CA TYR A 211 -11.69 -20.04 18.73
C TYR A 211 -11.32 -21.23 17.84
N LYS A 212 -10.09 -21.29 17.32
CA LYS A 212 -9.56 -22.40 16.52
C LYS A 212 -9.47 -23.73 17.29
N ALA A 213 -9.17 -23.69 18.59
CA ALA A 213 -9.16 -24.87 19.46
C ALA A 213 -10.57 -25.32 19.86
N ASP A 214 -11.49 -24.36 20.05
CA ASP A 214 -12.90 -24.58 20.38
C ASP A 214 -13.74 -24.98 19.13
N GLY A 215 -13.13 -25.00 17.93
CA GLY A 215 -13.75 -25.44 16.68
C GLY A 215 -14.62 -24.39 15.97
N TYR A 216 -14.44 -23.11 16.27
CA TYR A 216 -15.21 -22.00 15.69
C TYR A 216 -14.48 -21.29 14.54
N ASP A 217 -15.18 -21.13 13.42
CA ASP A 217 -14.81 -20.19 12.37
C ASP A 217 -14.87 -18.74 12.87
N THR A 218 -14.02 -17.87 12.32
CA THR A 218 -13.88 -16.48 12.77
C THR A 218 -13.78 -15.52 11.60
N ILE A 219 -14.44 -14.36 11.71
CA ILE A 219 -14.48 -13.33 10.67
C ILE A 219 -14.10 -11.95 11.21
N VAL A 220 -13.53 -11.10 10.35
CA VAL A 220 -13.20 -9.70 10.65
C VAL A 220 -14.22 -8.75 10.01
N LEU A 221 -15.03 -8.08 10.83
CA LEU A 221 -15.91 -7.00 10.36
C LEU A 221 -15.16 -5.66 10.33
N ALA A 222 -15.13 -5.02 9.16
CA ALA A 222 -14.45 -3.75 8.92
C ALA A 222 -15.41 -2.70 8.30
N GLY A 223 -14.95 -1.44 8.23
CA GLY A 223 -15.65 -0.36 7.51
C GLY A 223 -14.94 -0.01 6.20
N ALA A 224 -15.32 1.14 5.61
CA ALA A 224 -14.68 1.69 4.43
C ALA A 224 -13.15 1.87 4.59
N GLU A 225 -12.43 1.87 3.46
CA GLU A 225 -10.97 2.02 3.37
C GLU A 225 -10.14 0.96 4.13
N TYR A 226 -10.72 -0.19 4.44
CA TYR A 226 -10.00 -1.33 5.00
C TYR A 226 -8.82 -1.75 4.10
N GLY A 227 -7.62 -1.85 4.69
CA GLY A 227 -6.38 -2.22 3.99
C GLY A 227 -5.59 -1.06 3.37
N SER A 228 -6.04 0.19 3.49
CA SER A 228 -5.38 1.38 2.90
C SER A 228 -3.94 1.64 3.41
N GLY A 229 -3.00 1.92 2.48
CA GLY A 229 -1.60 2.32 2.74
C GLY A 229 -0.57 1.74 1.74
N SER A 230 0.70 1.54 2.17
CA SER A 230 1.86 1.11 1.35
C SER A 230 1.95 -0.41 1.02
N SER A 231 3.06 -1.15 1.31
CA SER A 231 3.19 -2.60 0.99
C SER A 231 3.87 -3.52 2.06
N ARG A 232 3.32 -4.73 2.25
CA ARG A 232 3.50 -5.69 3.37
C ARG A 232 2.64 -6.95 3.16
N ASP A 233 3.23 -7.95 2.53
CA ASP A 233 2.72 -9.32 2.28
C ASP A 233 1.98 -9.99 3.46
N TRP A 234 2.39 -9.68 4.70
CA TRP A 234 1.78 -10.23 5.92
C TRP A 234 0.42 -9.64 6.31
N ALA A 235 -0.05 -8.57 5.65
CA ALA A 235 -1.38 -8.02 5.91
C ALA A 235 -2.53 -8.94 5.46
N ALA A 236 -2.29 -9.83 4.49
CA ALA A 236 -3.24 -10.87 4.06
C ALA A 236 -2.89 -12.24 4.67
N LYS A 237 -1.61 -12.64 4.64
CA LYS A 237 -1.14 -13.94 5.19
C LYS A 237 -1.39 -14.07 6.69
N GLY A 238 -1.25 -12.97 7.44
CA GLY A 238 -1.44 -12.95 8.89
C GLY A 238 -2.87 -13.33 9.28
N PRO A 239 -3.89 -12.65 8.73
CA PRO A 239 -5.28 -13.09 8.85
C PRO A 239 -5.49 -14.54 8.40
N MET A 240 -5.02 -14.96 7.22
CA MET A 240 -5.24 -16.34 6.71
C MET A 240 -4.74 -17.47 7.63
N LEU A 241 -3.83 -17.21 8.58
CA LEU A 241 -3.40 -18.21 9.58
C LEU A 241 -4.31 -18.29 10.82
N LEU A 242 -5.19 -17.29 11.01
CA LEU A 242 -5.89 -17.00 12.26
C LEU A 242 -7.42 -16.82 12.14
N VAL A 243 -7.90 -16.23 11.04
CA VAL A 243 -9.28 -15.78 10.81
C VAL A 243 -9.60 -15.78 9.31
N GLU A 244 -10.85 -16.02 8.92
CA GLU A 244 -11.31 -15.70 7.56
C GLU A 244 -11.56 -14.19 7.42
N LEU A 245 -11.32 -13.67 6.21
CA LEU A 245 -11.57 -12.26 5.87
C LEU A 245 -12.91 -12.14 5.14
N ALA A 246 -13.87 -11.43 5.73
CA ALA A 246 -15.20 -11.19 5.17
C ALA A 246 -15.50 -9.68 5.16
N TYR A 247 -15.40 -9.04 3.98
CA TYR A 247 -15.59 -7.61 3.86
C TYR A 247 -17.08 -7.23 3.74
N PHE A 248 -17.50 -6.27 4.56
CA PHE A 248 -18.85 -5.68 4.53
C PHE A 248 -18.74 -4.19 4.16
N ASN A 249 -19.56 -3.78 3.19
CA ASN A 249 -19.87 -2.37 2.94
C ASN A 249 -21.39 -2.20 2.96
N HIS A 250 -21.88 -0.96 3.02
CA HIS A 250 -23.30 -0.61 3.17
C HIS A 250 -24.15 -0.99 1.95
N GLY A 251 -24.47 -2.29 1.83
CA GLY A 251 -25.27 -2.87 0.74
C GLY A 251 -25.39 -4.40 0.80
N GLY A 252 -24.44 -5.10 1.43
CA GLY A 252 -24.52 -6.55 1.61
C GLY A 252 -23.17 -7.21 1.93
N ILE A 253 -23.18 -8.54 2.05
CA ILE A 253 -21.97 -9.36 2.03
C ILE A 253 -21.39 -9.29 0.61
N LEU A 254 -20.15 -8.81 0.44
CA LEU A 254 -19.37 -9.17 -0.74
C LEU A 254 -18.72 -10.53 -0.47
N PRO A 255 -19.05 -11.61 -1.23
CA PRO A 255 -18.52 -12.94 -0.97
C PRO A 255 -17.08 -13.10 -1.51
N PHE A 256 -16.15 -12.28 -1.01
CA PHE A 256 -14.71 -12.55 -1.10
C PHE A 256 -14.28 -13.58 -0.04
N VAL A 257 -14.96 -14.73 -0.05
CA VAL A 257 -14.57 -15.91 0.73
C VAL A 257 -13.28 -16.45 0.10
N ILE A 258 -12.16 -16.32 0.80
CA ILE A 258 -10.88 -16.93 0.41
C ILE A 258 -10.98 -18.43 0.68
N ARG A 259 -11.64 -19.16 -0.24
CA ARG A 259 -11.95 -20.59 -0.09
C ARG A 259 -10.68 -21.43 0.09
N ASN A 260 -10.51 -21.99 1.28
CA ASN A 260 -9.76 -23.25 1.47
C ASN A 260 -10.71 -24.46 1.36
N LEU A 261 -11.44 -24.52 0.25
CA LEU A 261 -12.30 -25.66 -0.14
C LEU A 261 -11.85 -26.19 -1.50
N ILE A 262 -10.69 -26.87 -1.52
CA ILE A 262 -10.23 -27.96 -2.40
C ILE A 262 -8.87 -28.41 -1.83
N SER A 263 -8.86 -29.47 -1.00
CA SER A 263 -7.73 -30.39 -0.70
C SER A 263 -7.90 -31.23 0.59
N SER A 264 -9.13 -31.52 1.03
CA SER A 264 -9.41 -32.46 2.15
C SER A 264 -10.56 -33.44 1.88
N GLN A 265 -10.74 -33.82 0.61
CA GLN A 265 -11.32 -35.11 0.25
C GLN A 265 -10.27 -35.92 -0.52
N HIS A 266 -9.46 -36.68 0.23
CA HIS A 266 -9.00 -38.04 -0.06
C HIS A 266 -8.14 -38.54 1.10
#